data_AF-A0A4Q0J0U3-F1
#
_entry.id   AF-A0A4Q0J0U3-F1
#
_cell.length_a   1.000
_cell.length_b   1.000
_cell.length_c   1.000
_cell.angle_alpha   90.00
_cell.angle_beta   90.00
_cell.angle_gamma   90.00
#
_symmetry.space_group_name_H-M   'P 1'
#
loop_
_entity.id
_entity.type
_entity.pdbx_description
1 polymer ?
#
loop_
_entity_poly.entity_id
_entity_poly.type
_entity_poly.pdbx_seq_one_letter_code
_entity_poly.pdbx_strand_id
1 'polypeptide(L)'
;MMVRLSKEEMLREWKARRGMTPVSTSTLQVTRRESETVDEMVQREIDDWYAHLLATADPMFLPQRDFSAVTEPRDAGDGNVEIELPEECVRLLSVRMSGWRRPARIVDDADGALARMQSSRYVSGKSCNPVAVRRGRCLTLYSKCGEGKVTELLCVAAPADGSYEFERGELFGIGEV
;
A
#
# COMPACT_ATOMS: atom_id res chain seq x y z
N MET A 1 -0.97 18.89 3.55
CA MET A 1 -1.56 19.06 2.20
C MET A 1 -1.07 17.93 1.33
N MET A 2 -1.96 17.14 0.71
CA MET A 2 -1.57 16.09 -0.23
C MET A 2 -0.97 16.72 -1.49
N VAL A 3 0.16 16.19 -1.94
CA VAL A 3 0.83 16.58 -3.18
C VAL A 3 0.96 15.36 -4.08
N ARG A 4 0.85 15.59 -5.38
CA ARG A 4 1.14 14.58 -6.41
C ARG A 4 2.27 15.11 -7.29
N LEU A 5 3.35 14.34 -7.39
CA LEU A 5 4.54 14.69 -8.14
C LEU A 5 4.80 13.64 -9.21
N SER A 6 5.07 14.08 -10.43
CA SER A 6 5.62 13.21 -11.46
C SER A 6 7.05 12.78 -11.12
N LYS A 7 7.57 11.77 -11.83
CA LYS A 7 8.96 11.32 -11.66
C LYS A 7 9.98 12.45 -11.88
N GLU A 8 9.77 13.27 -12.91
CA GLU A 8 10.65 14.39 -13.22
C GLU A 8 10.60 15.51 -12.18
N GLU A 9 9.43 15.77 -11.60
CA GLU A 9 9.27 16.75 -10.51
C GLU A 9 9.91 16.26 -9.21
N MET A 10 9.69 14.98 -8.87
CA MET A 10 10.28 14.37 -7.68
C MET A 10 11.80 14.33 -7.77
N LEU A 11 12.36 13.96 -8.93
CA LEU A 11 13.79 13.98 -9.18
C LEU A 11 14.39 15.38 -9.03
N ARG A 12 13.70 16.41 -9.54
CA ARG A 12 14.13 17.81 -9.39
C ARG A 12 14.12 18.27 -7.94
N GLU A 13 13.05 17.99 -7.19
CA GLU A 13 12.94 18.31 -5.77
C GLU A 13 13.99 17.58 -4.94
N TRP A 14 14.23 16.30 -5.21
CA TRP A 14 15.25 15.49 -4.53
C TRP A 14 16.65 16.07 -4.73
N LYS A 15 17.00 16.39 -5.98
CA LYS A 15 18.29 17.01 -6.33
C LYS A 15 18.44 18.40 -5.69
N ALA A 16 17.39 19.22 -5.72
CA ALA A 16 17.41 20.56 -5.13
C ALA A 16 17.65 20.50 -3.61
N ARG A 17 17.02 19.56 -2.91
CA ARG A 17 17.17 19.37 -1.45
C ARG A 17 18.53 18.83 -1.05
N ARG A 18 19.12 17.96 -1.86
CA ARG A 18 20.46 17.40 -1.62
C ARG A 18 21.61 18.27 -2.13
N GLY A 19 21.30 19.47 -2.65
CA GLY A 19 22.32 20.37 -3.21
C GLY A 19 23.00 19.83 -4.46
N MET A 20 22.36 18.88 -5.16
CA MET A 20 22.83 18.32 -6.44
C MET A 20 22.41 19.18 -7.64
N THR A 21 22.00 20.42 -7.39
CA THR A 21 21.76 21.40 -8.45
C THR A 21 23.05 21.64 -9.21
N PRO A 22 23.05 21.55 -10.55
CA PRO A 22 24.26 21.74 -11.33
C PRO A 22 24.76 23.17 -11.10
N VAL A 23 25.90 23.30 -10.42
CA VAL A 23 26.66 24.54 -10.42
C VAL A 23 27.02 24.78 -11.88
N SER A 24 26.57 25.90 -12.45
CA SER A 24 26.95 26.33 -13.81
C SER A 24 28.45 26.59 -13.85
N THR A 25 29.24 25.52 -13.89
CA THR A 25 30.68 25.57 -14.02
C THR A 25 30.99 25.14 -15.44
N SER A 26 31.09 26.17 -16.27
CA SER A 26 31.75 26.17 -17.56
C SER A 26 32.95 25.20 -17.60
N THR A 27 33.04 24.42 -18.69
CA THR A 27 34.26 23.82 -19.28
C THR A 27 34.86 22.47 -18.83
N LEU A 28 34.30 21.70 -17.89
CA LEU A 28 34.81 20.33 -17.64
C LEU A 28 33.71 19.26 -17.74
N GLN A 29 33.61 18.65 -18.91
CA GLN A 29 32.85 17.42 -19.12
C GLN A 29 33.77 16.22 -18.91
N VAL A 30 33.72 15.63 -17.72
CA VAL A 30 34.34 14.32 -17.47
C VAL A 30 33.32 13.26 -17.89
N THR A 31 33.43 12.75 -19.11
CA THR A 31 32.60 11.64 -19.60
C THR A 31 33.19 10.31 -19.12
N ARG A 32 32.83 9.89 -17.91
CA ARG A 32 33.00 8.49 -17.51
C ARG A 32 31.83 7.71 -18.12
N ARG A 33 32.12 6.76 -19.02
CA ARG A 33 31.12 5.76 -19.47
C ARG A 33 30.87 4.79 -18.31
N GLU A 34 30.00 5.19 -17.40
CA GLU A 34 29.28 4.24 -16.56
C GLU A 34 28.05 3.76 -17.33
N SER A 35 27.67 2.51 -17.15
CA SER A 35 26.50 1.93 -17.82
C SER A 35 25.17 2.44 -17.27
N GLU A 36 25.21 3.19 -16.17
CA GLU A 36 24.06 3.73 -15.46
C GLU A 36 24.25 5.24 -15.27
N THR A 37 23.21 6.02 -15.56
CA THR A 37 23.24 7.48 -15.41
C THR A 37 23.01 7.84 -13.94
N VAL A 38 23.65 8.91 -13.44
CA VAL A 38 23.43 9.42 -12.06
C VAL A 38 21.93 9.61 -11.76
N ASP A 39 21.16 10.05 -12.75
CA ASP A 39 19.71 10.22 -12.66
C ASP A 39 18.96 8.90 -12.42
N GLU A 40 19.42 7.80 -13.02
CA GLU A 40 18.83 6.47 -12.82
C GLU A 40 19.11 5.93 -11.42
N MET A 41 20.31 6.20 -10.88
CA MET A 41 20.64 5.86 -9.49
C MET A 41 19.77 6.61 -8.49
N VAL A 42 19.62 7.93 -8.67
CA VAL A 42 18.79 8.78 -7.80
C VAL A 42 17.32 8.37 -7.92
N GLN A 43 16.85 8.02 -9.13
CA GLN A 43 15.49 7.56 -9.34
C GLN A 43 15.18 6.29 -8.54
N ARG A 44 16.10 5.31 -8.51
CA ARG A 44 15.93 4.10 -7.69
C ARG A 44 15.89 4.41 -6.20
N GLU A 45 16.73 5.33 -5.74
CA GLU A 45 16.72 5.77 -4.35
C GLU A 45 15.36 6.40 -3.97
N ILE A 46 14.79 7.22 -4.85
CA ILE A 46 13.45 7.80 -4.66
C ILE A 46 12.38 6.70 -4.61
N ASP A 47 12.47 5.72 -5.51
CA ASP A 47 11.52 4.59 -5.57
C ASP A 47 11.57 3.76 -4.28
N ASP A 48 12.78 3.46 -3.78
CA ASP A 48 12.98 2.73 -2.52
C ASP A 48 12.47 3.53 -1.31
N TRP A 49 12.75 4.84 -1.27
CA TRP A 49 12.23 5.74 -0.25
C TRP A 49 10.70 5.79 -0.24
N TYR A 50 10.09 5.91 -1.42
CA TYR A 50 8.64 5.98 -1.52
C TYR A 50 7.97 4.65 -1.17
N ALA A 51 8.54 3.52 -1.60
CA ALA A 51 8.07 2.20 -1.20
C ALA A 51 8.14 2.03 0.33
N HIS A 52 9.21 2.50 0.96
CA HIS A 52 9.33 2.53 2.42
C HIS A 52 8.25 3.41 3.06
N LEU A 53 8.04 4.62 2.53
CA LEU A 53 7.03 5.56 3.03
C LEU A 53 5.63 4.94 3.01
N LEU A 54 5.23 4.33 1.90
CA LEU A 54 3.92 3.67 1.77
C LEU A 54 3.75 2.50 2.74
N ALA A 55 4.84 1.82 3.10
CA ALA A 55 4.81 0.69 4.03
C ALA A 55 4.71 1.13 5.51
N THR A 56 5.42 2.19 5.90
CA THR A 56 5.65 2.52 7.33
C THR A 56 4.92 3.77 7.81
N ALA A 57 4.71 4.78 6.97
CA ALA A 57 4.15 6.07 7.41
C ALA A 57 2.69 5.94 7.85
N ASP A 58 2.19 6.94 8.58
CA ASP A 58 0.79 6.98 9.00
C ASP A 58 -0.13 7.01 7.77
N PRO A 59 -1.14 6.11 7.68
CA PRO A 59 -2.08 6.11 6.57
C PRO A 59 -2.71 7.48 6.28
N MET A 60 -2.87 8.36 7.28
CA MET A 60 -3.48 9.68 7.09
C MET A 60 -2.66 10.60 6.16
N PHE A 61 -1.37 10.32 5.98
CA PHE A 61 -0.45 11.08 5.13
C PHE A 61 -0.22 10.41 3.76
N LEU A 62 -0.90 9.30 3.50
CA LEU A 62 -0.72 8.48 2.29
C LEU A 62 -2.00 8.42 1.44
N PRO A 63 -1.88 8.14 0.14
CA PRO A 63 -3.01 7.94 -0.75
C PRO A 63 -3.82 6.72 -0.32
N GLN A 64 -5.06 6.95 0.08
CA GLN A 64 -6.00 5.89 0.44
C GLN A 64 -7.03 5.72 -0.67
N ARG A 65 -7.28 4.47 -1.06
CA ARG A 65 -8.27 4.13 -2.08
C ARG A 65 -9.13 2.96 -1.60
N ASP A 66 -10.44 3.09 -1.81
CA ASP A 66 -11.37 1.99 -1.63
C ASP A 66 -11.46 1.16 -2.92
N PHE A 67 -11.18 -0.13 -2.81
CA PHE A 67 -11.24 -1.09 -3.90
C PHE A 67 -12.48 -1.98 -3.85
N SER A 68 -13.41 -1.75 -2.91
CA SER A 68 -14.62 -2.58 -2.73
C SER A 68 -15.47 -2.71 -3.99
N ALA A 69 -15.48 -1.68 -4.84
CA ALA A 69 -16.26 -1.65 -6.08
C ALA A 69 -15.61 -2.38 -7.26
N VAL A 70 -14.29 -2.59 -7.24
CA VAL A 70 -13.52 -3.20 -8.34
C VAL A 70 -13.05 -4.61 -8.02
N THR A 71 -13.00 -4.98 -6.75
CA THR A 71 -12.62 -6.33 -6.32
C THR A 71 -13.77 -7.30 -6.48
N GLU A 72 -13.50 -8.44 -7.11
CA GLU A 72 -14.48 -9.52 -7.27
C GLU A 72 -14.30 -10.57 -6.15
N PRO A 73 -15.21 -10.66 -5.18
CA PRO A 73 -15.15 -11.70 -4.16
C PRO A 73 -15.48 -13.07 -4.74
N ARG A 74 -14.66 -14.06 -4.41
CA ARG A 74 -14.88 -15.48 -4.75
C ARG A 74 -15.44 -16.19 -3.53
N ASP A 75 -16.50 -16.96 -3.72
CA ASP A 75 -17.04 -17.82 -2.67
C ASP A 75 -16.14 -19.05 -2.53
N ALA A 76 -15.52 -19.21 -1.36
CA ALA A 76 -14.62 -20.32 -1.06
C ALA A 76 -15.34 -21.52 -0.41
N GLY A 77 -16.66 -21.43 -0.21
CA GLY A 77 -17.41 -22.43 0.53
C GLY A 77 -17.27 -22.29 2.04
N ASP A 78 -18.02 -23.08 2.80
CA ASP A 78 -18.03 -23.10 4.28
C ASP A 78 -18.33 -21.76 4.96
N GLY A 79 -18.93 -20.81 4.23
CA GLY A 79 -19.21 -19.47 4.72
C GLY A 79 -17.97 -18.56 4.72
N ASN A 80 -17.00 -18.82 3.84
CA ASN A 80 -15.81 -18.01 3.63
C ASN A 80 -15.87 -17.32 2.26
N VAL A 81 -15.30 -16.11 2.20
CA VAL A 81 -15.14 -15.35 0.96
C VAL A 81 -13.68 -15.04 0.79
N GLU A 82 -13.14 -15.29 -0.39
CA GLU A 82 -11.77 -14.95 -0.73
C GLU A 82 -11.74 -13.78 -1.69
N ILE A 83 -10.83 -12.84 -1.45
CA ILE A 83 -10.56 -11.74 -2.36
C ILE A 83 -9.06 -11.71 -2.67
N GLU A 84 -8.75 -11.38 -3.93
CA GLU A 84 -7.39 -11.05 -4.32
C GLU A 84 -7.19 -9.53 -4.19
N LEU A 85 -6.17 -9.14 -3.44
CA LEU A 85 -5.82 -7.73 -3.29
C LEU A 85 -5.32 -7.18 -4.65
N PRO A 86 -5.73 -5.97 -5.04
CA PRO A 86 -5.23 -5.30 -6.26
C PRO A 86 -3.72 -5.08 -6.24
N GLU A 87 -3.09 -4.94 -7.41
CA GLU A 87 -1.63 -4.76 -7.52
C GLU A 87 -1.13 -3.46 -6.92
N GLU A 88 -1.99 -2.46 -6.94
CA GLU A 88 -1.74 -1.15 -6.38
C GLU A 88 -1.81 -1.16 -4.84
N CYS A 89 -2.38 -2.20 -4.24
CA CYS A 89 -2.50 -2.32 -2.78
C CYS A 89 -1.14 -2.59 -2.14
N VAL A 90 -0.59 -1.58 -1.47
CA VAL A 90 0.65 -1.72 -0.69
C VAL A 90 0.33 -2.15 0.75
N ARG A 91 -0.70 -1.55 1.35
CA ARG A 91 -1.09 -1.83 2.73
C ARG A 91 -2.60 -1.85 2.89
N LEU A 92 -3.12 -2.96 3.42
CA LEU A 92 -4.54 -3.09 3.75
C LEU A 92 -4.84 -2.35 5.06
N LEU A 93 -5.78 -1.41 5.04
CA LEU A 93 -6.17 -0.60 6.20
C LEU A 93 -7.45 -1.11 6.86
N SER A 94 -8.46 -1.39 6.04
CA SER A 94 -9.77 -1.82 6.52
C SER A 94 -10.45 -2.70 5.48
N VAL A 95 -11.19 -3.69 5.96
CA VAL A 95 -12.06 -4.52 5.11
C VAL A 95 -13.38 -4.79 5.83
N ARG A 96 -14.48 -4.69 5.10
CA ARG A 96 -15.82 -4.99 5.62
C ARG A 96 -16.65 -5.71 4.57
N MET A 97 -17.34 -6.75 5.03
CA MET A 97 -18.34 -7.47 4.26
C MET A 97 -19.76 -7.11 4.74
N SER A 98 -20.73 -7.23 3.84
CA SER A 98 -22.14 -7.01 4.14
C SER A 98 -22.61 -7.90 5.30
N GLY A 99 -23.41 -7.32 6.20
CA GLY A 99 -23.92 -8.00 7.39
C GLY A 99 -22.95 -8.03 8.59
N TRP A 100 -21.70 -7.58 8.45
CA TRP A 100 -20.82 -7.38 9.59
C TRP A 100 -21.14 -6.08 10.35
N ARG A 101 -21.02 -6.12 11.68
CA ARG A 101 -21.30 -4.95 12.55
C ARG A 101 -20.14 -3.95 12.62
N ARG A 102 -18.94 -4.36 12.19
CA ARG A 102 -17.70 -3.58 12.23
C ARG A 102 -16.72 -4.09 11.17
N PRO A 103 -15.64 -3.35 10.83
CA PRO A 103 -14.61 -3.85 9.94
C PRO A 103 -13.93 -5.07 10.58
N ALA A 104 -13.39 -5.95 9.75
CA ALA A 104 -12.65 -7.10 10.24
C ALA A 104 -11.32 -6.69 10.88
N ARG A 105 -10.93 -7.47 11.87
CA ARG A 105 -9.54 -7.51 12.30
C ARG A 105 -8.72 -8.22 11.24
N ILE A 106 -7.75 -7.52 10.68
CA ILE A 106 -6.78 -8.07 9.72
C ILE A 106 -5.73 -8.85 10.50
N VAL A 107 -5.42 -10.05 10.04
CA VAL A 107 -4.43 -10.96 10.61
C VAL A 107 -3.48 -11.39 9.50
N ASP A 108 -2.21 -10.99 9.60
CA ASP A 108 -1.16 -11.37 8.65
C ASP A 108 -0.55 -12.75 8.94
N ASP A 109 -0.63 -13.21 10.19
CA ASP A 109 -0.19 -14.54 10.60
C ASP A 109 -1.29 -15.58 10.34
N ALA A 110 -1.23 -16.20 9.16
CA ALA A 110 -2.22 -17.17 8.70
C ALA A 110 -2.24 -18.48 9.49
N ASP A 111 -1.15 -18.82 10.19
CA ASP A 111 -1.02 -20.03 11.02
C ASP A 111 -1.22 -19.73 12.53
N GLY A 112 -1.37 -18.45 12.85
CA GLY A 112 -1.64 -17.96 14.19
C GLY A 112 -2.92 -18.52 14.80
N ALA A 113 -3.00 -18.49 16.13
CA ALA A 113 -4.17 -18.98 16.86
C ALA A 113 -5.47 -18.29 16.42
N LEU A 114 -5.43 -16.97 16.17
CA LEU A 114 -6.59 -16.19 15.70
C LEU A 114 -7.10 -16.66 14.34
N ALA A 115 -6.19 -16.94 13.39
CA ALA A 115 -6.55 -17.45 12.08
C ALA A 115 -7.15 -18.86 12.17
N ARG A 116 -6.52 -19.75 12.94
CA ARG A 116 -7.02 -21.12 13.15
C ARG A 116 -8.40 -21.16 13.80
N MET A 117 -8.68 -20.28 14.75
CA MET A 117 -10.00 -20.19 15.39
C MET A 117 -11.13 -19.89 14.41
N GLN A 118 -10.86 -19.24 13.27
CA GLN A 118 -11.91 -18.91 12.31
C GLN A 118 -12.46 -20.13 11.56
N SER A 119 -11.70 -21.23 11.49
CA SER A 119 -12.18 -22.51 10.94
C SER A 119 -13.25 -23.18 11.79
N SER A 120 -13.38 -22.80 13.08
CA SER A 120 -14.34 -23.40 13.99
C SER A 120 -15.64 -22.59 14.04
N ARG A 121 -16.76 -23.28 13.83
CA ARG A 121 -18.12 -22.72 13.95
C ARG A 121 -18.43 -22.14 15.34
N TYR A 122 -17.73 -22.60 16.38
CA TYR A 122 -18.02 -22.28 17.77
C TYR A 122 -17.24 -21.07 18.27
N VAL A 123 -16.01 -20.87 17.81
CA VAL A 123 -15.11 -19.81 18.29
C VAL A 123 -14.78 -18.76 17.24
N SER A 124 -15.27 -18.89 16.00
CA SER A 124 -15.13 -17.85 14.99
C SER A 124 -15.80 -16.55 15.44
N GLY A 125 -15.21 -15.43 15.01
CA GLY A 125 -15.65 -14.11 15.45
C GLY A 125 -17.00 -13.68 14.86
N LYS A 126 -17.49 -14.35 13.81
CA LYS A 126 -18.79 -14.09 13.17
C LYS A 126 -18.96 -12.63 12.76
N SER A 127 -20.20 -12.18 12.57
CA SER A 127 -20.51 -10.80 12.19
C SER A 127 -20.24 -9.76 13.30
N CYS A 128 -20.08 -10.20 14.56
CA CYS A 128 -19.83 -9.32 15.70
C CYS A 128 -18.35 -9.06 15.94
N ASN A 129 -17.44 -9.95 15.56
CA ASN A 129 -15.98 -9.77 15.63
C ASN A 129 -15.30 -10.35 14.39
N PRO A 130 -15.59 -9.84 13.18
CA PRO A 130 -15.11 -10.46 11.96
C PRO A 130 -13.58 -10.43 11.87
N VAL A 131 -13.03 -11.44 11.21
CA VAL A 131 -11.59 -11.61 11.03
C VAL A 131 -11.30 -11.86 9.56
N ALA A 132 -10.31 -11.15 9.05
CA ALA A 132 -9.77 -11.30 7.70
C ALA A 132 -8.34 -11.79 7.82
N VAL A 133 -8.04 -12.95 7.23
CA VAL A 133 -6.71 -13.56 7.26
C VAL A 133 -6.03 -13.32 5.93
N ARG A 134 -4.88 -12.66 5.95
CA ARG A 134 -4.09 -12.39 4.75
C ARG A 134 -3.05 -13.48 4.53
N ARG A 135 -2.98 -14.00 3.30
CA ARG A 135 -1.98 -14.95 2.81
C ARG A 135 -1.36 -14.37 1.55
N GLY A 136 -0.27 -13.62 1.71
CA GLY A 136 0.33 -12.86 0.62
C GLY A 136 -0.65 -11.82 0.08
N ARG A 137 -1.15 -12.03 -1.15
CA ARG A 137 -2.14 -11.18 -1.82
C ARG A 137 -3.58 -11.69 -1.71
N CYS A 138 -3.77 -12.92 -1.25
CA CYS A 138 -5.10 -13.45 -1.00
C CYS A 138 -5.56 -13.06 0.40
N LEU A 139 -6.79 -12.59 0.53
CA LEU A 139 -7.42 -12.25 1.80
C LEU A 139 -8.68 -13.12 1.98
N THR A 140 -8.66 -13.99 2.99
CA THR A 140 -9.79 -14.84 3.34
C THR A 140 -10.64 -14.13 4.41
N LEU A 141 -11.88 -13.81 4.06
CA LEU A 141 -12.91 -13.22 4.92
C LEU A 141 -13.80 -14.34 5.48
N TYR A 142 -13.80 -14.49 6.80
CA TYR A 142 -14.58 -15.54 7.46
C TYR A 142 -15.97 -15.05 7.85
N SER A 143 -16.91 -15.99 7.98
CA SER A 143 -18.27 -15.69 8.46
C SER A 143 -19.07 -14.79 7.51
N LYS A 144 -19.21 -15.27 6.27
CA LYS A 144 -20.13 -14.76 5.25
C LYS A 144 -21.54 -14.59 5.82
N CYS A 145 -22.12 -13.42 5.59
CA CYS A 145 -23.50 -13.12 5.88
C CYS A 145 -24.21 -12.77 4.56
N GLY A 146 -25.31 -13.46 4.26
CA GLY A 146 -26.02 -13.29 2.98
C GLY A 146 -25.12 -13.58 1.78
N GLU A 147 -25.10 -12.67 0.80
CA GLU A 147 -24.34 -12.80 -0.45
C GLU A 147 -22.83 -12.66 -0.28
N GLY A 148 -22.35 -12.12 0.85
CA GLY A 148 -20.91 -11.95 1.09
C GLY A 148 -20.26 -10.83 0.28
N LYS A 149 -21.02 -9.77 -0.02
CA LYS A 149 -20.52 -8.60 -0.75
C LYS A 149 -19.52 -7.81 0.09
N VAL A 150 -18.35 -7.51 -0.46
CA VAL A 150 -17.40 -6.57 0.15
C VAL A 150 -17.94 -5.15 0.00
N THR A 151 -18.08 -4.44 1.10
CA THR A 151 -18.61 -3.07 1.15
C THR A 151 -17.54 -2.03 1.42
N GLU A 152 -16.38 -2.45 1.90
CA GLU A 152 -15.24 -1.59 2.23
C GLU A 152 -13.98 -2.42 2.02
N LEU A 153 -13.03 -1.91 1.22
CA LEU A 153 -11.70 -2.47 1.06
C LEU A 153 -10.73 -1.30 0.92
N LEU A 154 -10.42 -0.68 2.06
CA LEU A 154 -9.58 0.49 2.13
C LEU A 154 -8.11 0.09 2.19
N CYS A 155 -7.33 0.60 1.24
CA CYS A 155 -5.92 0.30 1.13
C CYS A 155 -5.12 1.60 0.93
N VAL A 156 -3.87 1.60 1.41
CA VAL A 156 -2.86 2.50 0.87
C VAL A 156 -2.50 2.00 -0.52
N ALA A 157 -2.66 2.87 -1.52
CA ALA A 157 -2.49 2.51 -2.92
C ALA A 157 -1.36 3.29 -3.58
N ALA A 158 -0.44 2.60 -4.23
CA ALA A 158 0.51 3.26 -5.11
C ALA A 158 -0.21 3.76 -6.38
N PRO A 159 0.01 5.01 -6.83
CA PRO A 159 -0.54 5.49 -8.09
C PRO A 159 -0.06 4.63 -9.28
N ALA A 160 -1.00 4.18 -10.11
CA ALA A 160 -0.72 3.29 -11.24
C ALA A 160 0.12 3.94 -12.35
N ASP A 161 0.18 5.27 -12.39
CA ASP A 161 0.97 6.04 -13.34
C ASP A 161 2.45 6.18 -12.93
N GLY A 162 2.83 5.63 -11.77
CA GLY A 162 4.17 5.78 -11.21
C GLY A 162 4.47 7.19 -10.73
N SER A 163 3.43 8.00 -10.46
CA SER A 163 3.56 9.25 -9.73
C SER A 163 3.67 9.01 -8.23
N TYR A 164 4.18 10.01 -7.52
CA TYR A 164 4.31 9.99 -6.07
C TYR A 164 3.20 10.84 -5.46
N GLU A 165 2.39 10.24 -4.60
CA GLU A 165 1.34 10.94 -3.87
C GLU A 165 1.57 10.74 -2.37
N PHE A 166 1.66 11.83 -1.62
CA PHE A 166 1.87 11.83 -0.17
C PHE A 166 1.62 13.23 0.41
N GLU A 167 1.57 13.34 1.74
CA GLU A 167 1.47 14.62 2.43
C GLU A 167 2.80 15.37 2.40
N ARG A 168 2.77 16.67 2.06
CA ARG A 168 3.97 17.49 1.82
C ARG A 168 4.99 17.48 2.97
N GLY A 169 4.57 17.22 4.21
CA GLY A 169 5.45 17.12 5.38
C GLY A 169 6.46 15.97 5.28
N GLU A 170 6.11 14.88 4.60
CA GLU A 170 7.01 13.72 4.45
C GLU A 170 8.26 14.03 3.61
N LEU A 171 8.23 15.11 2.81
CA LEU A 171 9.42 15.59 2.07
C LEU A 171 10.55 16.06 2.98
N PHE A 172 10.28 16.39 4.25
CA PHE A 172 11.33 16.81 5.18
C PHE A 172 12.18 15.63 5.68
N GLY A 173 11.67 14.39 5.61
CA GLY A 173 12.42 13.19 5.98
C GLY A 173 13.51 12.77 4.99
N ILE A 174 13.57 13.41 3.80
CA ILE A 174 14.52 13.09 2.72
C ILE A 174 16.00 13.31 3.12
N GLY A 175 16.25 14.13 4.15
CA GLY A 175 17.60 14.47 4.62
C GLY A 175 18.12 13.66 5.80
N GLU A 176 17.33 12.77 6.40
CA GLU A 176 17.71 11.97 7.58
C GLU A 176 18.01 10.49 7.27
N VAL A 177 17.93 10.08 5.99
CA VAL A 177 18.23 8.72 5.51
C VAL A 177 19.68 8.59 5.08
#